data_AF-A0A7S2UFZ9-F1
#
_entry.id   AF-A0A7S2UFZ9-F1
#
_cell.length_a   1.000
_cell.length_b   1.000
_cell.length_c   1.000
_cell.angle_alpha   90.00
_cell.angle_beta   90.00
_cell.angle_gamma   90.00
#
_symmetry.space_group_name_H-M   'P 1'
#
loop_
_entity.id
_entity.type
_entity.pdbx_description
1 polymer ?
#
loop_
_entity_poly.entity_id
_entity_poly.type
_entity_poly.pdbx_seq_one_letter_code
_entity_poly.pdbx_strand_id
1 'polypeptide(L)'
;MPNDMHMEIADTIVVWGLMRATLAGVAAWGEVRLCRSLTVTCGRSVARWTLLWMGTLAGHVSAVPALLPSSTCMILWTYSTSYLLQSSQLSQPQLSQQSLRTSIALGLLATLATGWPFCALLFCGTGLFSLHQTYHTHIITTTTTPFIPNKKKQWMAVAHLLLWVVLCAAFLQGLVMAVDYHAYGRMVSPTWNIFKYNAQGGGDELYGVEPTSYYIKNLCLNANGVAVLGVGLFPLLLAWYRPSYASTMVVTVALPMYLWLAIVVPRPHKEERFLFPIYPMMCVTAAISLDLLLGTLSHTM
;
A
#
# COMPACT_ATOMS: atom_id res chain seq x y z
N MET A 1 -8.26 3.75 -47.09
CA MET A 1 -6.94 3.28 -46.60
C MET A 1 -6.01 4.38 -46.05
N PRO A 2 -6.22 5.70 -46.27
CA PRO A 2 -5.63 6.73 -45.39
C PRO A 2 -6.52 7.06 -44.18
N ASN A 3 -7.85 7.04 -44.36
CA ASN A 3 -8.81 7.41 -43.32
C ASN A 3 -8.87 6.43 -42.14
N ASP A 4 -8.62 5.14 -42.36
CA ASP A 4 -8.70 4.11 -41.31
C ASP A 4 -7.54 4.24 -40.31
N MET A 5 -6.34 4.55 -40.80
CA MET A 5 -5.14 4.74 -39.96
C MET A 5 -5.20 6.03 -39.12
N HIS A 6 -5.77 7.12 -39.66
CA HIS A 6 -5.99 8.35 -38.86
C HIS A 6 -7.03 8.15 -37.76
N MET A 7 -8.03 7.29 -37.99
CA MET A 7 -9.05 6.93 -36.99
C MET A 7 -8.44 6.07 -35.87
N GLU A 8 -7.63 5.07 -36.24
CA GLU A 8 -6.96 4.17 -35.30
C GLU A 8 -5.94 4.89 -34.37
N ILE A 9 -5.23 5.90 -34.89
CA ILE A 9 -4.34 6.76 -34.10
C ILE A 9 -5.13 7.68 -33.16
N ALA A 10 -6.22 8.28 -33.64
CA ALA A 10 -7.08 9.13 -32.82
C ALA A 10 -7.68 8.34 -31.65
N ASP A 11 -8.14 7.11 -31.92
CA ASP A 11 -8.67 6.21 -30.90
C ASP A 11 -7.60 5.81 -29.87
N THR A 12 -6.37 5.57 -30.31
CA THR A 12 -5.24 5.23 -29.40
C THR A 12 -4.89 6.40 -28.48
N ILE A 13 -4.86 7.64 -28.98
CA ILE A 13 -4.59 8.85 -28.17
C ILE A 13 -5.71 9.04 -27.13
N VAL A 14 -6.96 8.85 -27.53
CA VAL A 14 -8.12 8.94 -26.63
C VAL A 14 -8.05 7.85 -25.54
N VAL A 15 -7.77 6.60 -25.91
CA VAL A 15 -7.60 5.50 -24.95
C VAL A 15 -6.47 5.78 -23.96
N TRP A 16 -5.32 6.25 -24.45
CA TRP A 16 -4.19 6.63 -23.60
C TRP A 16 -4.56 7.73 -22.61
N GLY A 17 -5.24 8.79 -23.09
CA GLY A 17 -5.69 9.91 -22.25
C GLY A 17 -6.71 9.48 -21.20
N LEU A 18 -7.73 8.72 -21.61
CA LEU A 18 -8.78 8.21 -20.71
C LEU A 18 -8.23 7.27 -19.65
N MET A 19 -7.29 6.39 -20.01
CA MET A 19 -6.65 5.48 -19.07
C MET A 19 -5.91 6.26 -17.97
N ARG A 20 -5.09 7.25 -18.35
CA ARG A 20 -4.35 8.08 -17.39
C ARG A 20 -5.27 8.90 -16.50
N ALA A 21 -6.32 9.50 -17.08
CA ALA A 21 -7.32 10.24 -16.33
C ALA A 21 -8.08 9.34 -15.33
N THR A 22 -8.40 8.11 -15.74
CA THR A 22 -9.07 7.13 -14.87
C THR A 22 -8.16 6.71 -13.71
N LEU A 23 -6.89 6.38 -13.97
CA LEU A 23 -5.92 6.05 -12.92
C LEU A 23 -5.76 7.22 -11.93
N ALA A 24 -5.65 8.44 -12.44
CA ALA A 24 -5.57 9.63 -11.60
C ALA A 24 -6.83 9.85 -10.76
N GLY A 25 -8.03 9.67 -11.33
CA GLY A 25 -9.29 9.77 -10.59
C GLY A 25 -9.43 8.71 -9.50
N VAL A 26 -9.06 7.46 -9.80
CA VAL A 26 -9.07 6.35 -8.83
C VAL A 26 -8.06 6.58 -7.71
N ALA A 27 -6.85 7.07 -8.03
CA ALA A 27 -5.85 7.41 -7.04
C ALA A 27 -6.33 8.54 -6.11
N ALA A 28 -6.82 9.65 -6.69
CA ALA A 28 -7.31 10.80 -5.93
C ALA A 28 -8.44 10.40 -4.96
N TRP A 29 -9.37 9.54 -5.39
CA TRP A 29 -10.40 9.02 -4.49
C TRP A 29 -9.83 8.18 -3.34
N GLY A 30 -8.81 7.35 -3.64
CA GLY A 30 -8.09 6.58 -2.64
C GLY A 30 -7.40 7.45 -1.60
N GLU A 31 -6.73 8.51 -2.05
CA GLU A 31 -6.04 9.50 -1.20
C GLU A 31 -7.01 10.22 -0.27
N VAL A 32 -8.18 10.65 -0.78
CA VAL A 32 -9.24 11.25 0.04
C VAL A 32 -9.73 10.28 1.10
N ARG A 33 -9.95 9.01 0.75
CA ARG A 33 -10.36 7.98 1.71
C ARG A 33 -9.30 7.73 2.77
N LEU A 34 -8.02 7.65 2.38
CA LEU A 34 -6.92 7.50 3.32
C LEU A 34 -6.84 8.69 4.29
N CYS A 35 -6.94 9.93 3.78
CA CYS A 35 -6.93 11.14 4.60
C CYS A 35 -8.11 11.19 5.59
N ARG A 36 -9.30 10.70 5.20
CA ARG A 36 -10.44 10.55 6.13
C ARG A 36 -10.13 9.57 7.25
N SER A 37 -9.58 8.40 6.93
CA SER A 37 -9.18 7.43 7.96
C SER A 37 -8.09 8.00 8.87
N LEU A 38 -7.10 8.72 8.32
CA LEU A 38 -6.04 9.38 9.10
C LEU A 38 -6.56 10.49 10.00
N THR A 39 -7.61 11.21 9.58
CA THR A 39 -8.22 12.27 10.40
C THR A 39 -8.72 11.72 11.74
N VAL A 40 -9.29 10.51 11.72
CA VAL A 40 -9.81 9.84 12.91
C VAL A 40 -8.68 9.18 13.71
N THR A 41 -7.67 8.60 13.06
CA THR A 41 -6.57 7.89 13.75
C THR A 41 -5.50 8.82 14.33
N CYS A 42 -5.05 9.80 13.54
CA CYS A 42 -3.87 10.62 13.84
C CYS A 42 -4.23 12.09 14.09
N GLY A 43 -5.44 12.52 13.68
CA GLY A 43 -5.90 13.90 13.80
C GLY A 43 -5.95 14.65 12.47
N ARG A 44 -6.65 15.79 12.47
CA ARG A 44 -6.91 16.61 11.26
C ARG A 44 -5.64 17.20 10.65
N SER A 45 -4.67 17.57 11.49
CA SER A 45 -3.41 18.19 11.04
C SER A 45 -2.60 17.21 10.18
N VAL A 46 -2.34 16.00 10.69
CA VAL A 46 -1.66 14.93 9.95
C VAL A 46 -2.35 14.62 8.62
N ALA A 47 -3.68 14.54 8.60
CA ALA A 47 -4.43 14.28 7.36
C ALA A 47 -4.26 15.39 6.31
N ARG A 48 -4.27 16.67 6.74
CA ARG A 48 -4.08 17.81 5.84
C ARG A 48 -2.66 17.85 5.26
N TRP A 49 -1.65 17.63 6.10
CA TRP A 49 -0.26 17.55 5.65
C TRP A 49 -0.05 16.36 4.70
N THR A 50 -0.66 15.21 4.99
CA THR A 50 -0.61 14.04 4.09
C THR A 50 -1.16 14.37 2.72
N LEU A 51 -2.34 15.00 2.66
CA LEU A 51 -2.97 15.41 1.40
C LEU A 51 -2.12 16.43 0.64
N LEU A 52 -1.56 17.42 1.34
CA LEU A 52 -0.66 18.41 0.74
C LEU A 52 0.57 17.72 0.13
N TRP A 53 1.20 16.80 0.88
CA TRP A 53 2.37 16.08 0.39
C TRP A 53 2.02 15.20 -0.81
N MET A 54 0.94 14.42 -0.78
CA MET A 54 0.52 13.64 -1.96
C MET A 54 0.27 14.53 -3.19
N GLY A 55 -0.36 15.70 -3.01
CA GLY A 55 -0.64 16.63 -4.11
C GLY A 55 0.56 17.43 -4.64
N THR A 56 1.67 17.47 -3.91
CA THR A 56 2.85 18.31 -4.26
C THR A 56 4.14 17.52 -4.43
N LEU A 57 4.19 16.26 -3.97
CA LEU A 57 5.35 15.40 -4.12
C LEU A 57 5.51 15.00 -5.59
N ALA A 58 6.55 15.51 -6.26
CA ALA A 58 6.78 15.30 -7.68
C ALA A 58 6.72 13.81 -8.07
N GLY A 59 7.36 12.94 -7.29
CA GLY A 59 7.33 11.50 -7.51
C GLY A 59 5.94 10.87 -7.37
N HIS A 60 5.13 11.31 -6.40
CA HIS A 60 3.77 10.79 -6.22
C HIS A 60 2.87 11.22 -7.39
N VAL A 61 2.90 12.51 -7.73
CA VAL A 61 2.10 13.07 -8.82
C VAL A 61 2.45 12.46 -10.17
N SER A 62 3.73 12.15 -10.43
CA SER A 62 4.16 11.46 -11.66
C SER A 62 3.79 9.98 -11.69
N ALA A 63 3.79 9.31 -10.53
CA ALA A 63 3.46 7.89 -10.40
C ALA A 63 1.96 7.61 -10.60
N VAL A 64 1.09 8.49 -10.12
CA VAL A 64 -0.39 8.32 -10.12
C VAL A 64 -0.98 7.95 -11.50
N PRO A 65 -0.71 8.68 -12.60
CA PRO A 65 -1.29 8.37 -13.90
C PRO A 65 -0.54 7.27 -14.67
N ALA A 66 0.50 6.67 -14.11
CA ALA A 66 1.33 5.71 -14.84
C ALA A 66 0.72 4.29 -14.80
N LEU A 67 0.58 3.66 -15.98
CA LEU A 67 0.17 2.26 -16.08
C LEU A 67 1.38 1.36 -15.80
N LEU A 68 1.69 1.19 -14.53
CA LEU A 68 2.79 0.36 -14.04
C LEU A 68 2.28 -0.52 -12.87
N PRO A 69 2.79 -1.75 -12.70
CA PRO A 69 2.47 -2.57 -11.54
C PRO A 69 2.73 -1.84 -10.21
N SER A 70 3.78 -1.01 -10.17
CA SER A 70 4.13 -0.24 -8.98
C SER A 70 3.14 0.89 -8.66
N SER A 71 2.63 1.60 -9.68
CA SER A 71 1.55 2.59 -9.52
C SER A 71 0.24 1.93 -9.10
N THR A 72 -0.11 0.79 -9.71
CA THR A 72 -1.31 0.04 -9.30
C THR A 72 -1.19 -0.46 -7.86
N CYS A 73 -0.02 -0.95 -7.46
CA CYS A 73 0.26 -1.33 -6.08
C CYS A 73 0.15 -0.13 -5.13
N MET A 74 0.69 1.03 -5.50
CA MET A 74 0.61 2.28 -4.73
C MET A 74 -0.87 2.66 -4.45
N ILE A 75 -1.70 2.62 -5.49
CA ILE A 75 -3.13 2.92 -5.39
C ILE A 75 -3.83 1.89 -4.51
N LEU A 76 -3.64 0.60 -4.77
CA LEU A 76 -4.29 -0.47 -4.00
C LEU A 76 -3.84 -0.50 -2.53
N TRP A 77 -2.57 -0.18 -2.25
CA TRP A 77 -2.09 0.01 -0.89
C TRP A 77 -2.82 1.17 -0.19
N THR A 78 -3.00 2.30 -0.88
CA THR A 78 -3.73 3.46 -0.34
C THR A 78 -5.16 3.10 0.07
N TYR A 79 -5.88 2.35 -0.77
CA TYR A 79 -7.20 1.83 -0.41
C TYR A 79 -7.15 0.80 0.70
N SER A 80 -6.23 -0.17 0.62
CA SER A 80 -6.10 -1.24 1.62
C SER A 80 -5.87 -0.66 3.01
N THR A 81 -4.93 0.29 3.14
CA THR A 81 -4.64 0.97 4.40
C THR A 81 -5.80 1.84 4.87
N SER A 82 -6.51 2.52 3.97
CA SER A 82 -7.72 3.27 4.35
C SER A 82 -8.79 2.38 5.01
N TYR A 83 -9.09 1.22 4.39
CA TYR A 83 -10.04 0.24 4.95
C TYR A 83 -9.52 -0.42 6.22
N LEU A 84 -8.21 -0.64 6.33
CA LEU A 84 -7.58 -1.20 7.54
C LEU A 84 -7.68 -0.25 8.74
N LEU A 85 -7.40 1.03 8.52
CA LEU A 85 -7.56 2.03 9.57
C LEU A 85 -9.03 2.18 9.96
N GLN A 86 -9.93 2.18 8.97
CA GLN A 86 -11.37 2.24 9.21
C GLN A 86 -11.91 1.03 10.00
N SER A 87 -11.35 -0.18 9.82
CA SER A 87 -11.81 -1.37 10.57
C SER A 87 -11.63 -1.21 12.07
N SER A 88 -10.60 -0.47 12.52
CA SER A 88 -10.36 -0.19 13.94
C SER A 88 -11.27 0.89 14.52
N GLN A 89 -11.91 1.70 13.68
CA GLN A 89 -12.71 2.87 14.06
C GLN A 89 -14.21 2.52 14.16
N LEU A 90 -14.65 1.45 13.51
CA LEU A 90 -16.06 1.04 13.42
C LEU A 90 -16.51 0.32 14.69
N SER A 91 -17.56 0.82 15.34
CA SER A 91 -18.15 0.19 16.54
C SER A 91 -18.94 -1.08 16.22
N GLN A 92 -19.48 -1.20 15.00
CA GLN A 92 -20.25 -2.38 14.59
C GLN A 92 -19.30 -3.51 14.14
N PRO A 93 -19.32 -4.69 14.80
CA PRO A 93 -18.37 -5.77 14.51
C PRO A 93 -18.44 -6.30 13.07
N GLN A 94 -19.65 -6.37 12.49
CA GLN A 94 -19.84 -6.87 11.13
C GLN A 94 -19.19 -5.95 10.09
N LEU A 95 -19.39 -4.63 10.20
CA LEU A 95 -18.78 -3.64 9.32
C LEU A 95 -17.26 -3.57 9.50
N SER A 96 -16.78 -3.67 10.74
CA SER A 96 -15.35 -3.75 11.05
C SER A 96 -14.68 -4.94 10.35
N GLN A 97 -15.28 -6.13 10.46
CA GLN A 97 -14.81 -7.35 9.80
C GLN A 97 -14.90 -7.27 8.27
N GLN A 98 -15.95 -6.66 7.73
CA GLN A 98 -16.05 -6.40 6.29
C GLN A 98 -14.93 -5.49 5.80
N SER A 99 -14.68 -4.37 6.50
CA SER A 99 -13.60 -3.43 6.17
C SER A 99 -12.23 -4.12 6.20
N LEU A 100 -12.00 -4.99 7.19
CA LEU A 100 -10.78 -5.78 7.30
C LEU A 100 -10.59 -6.74 6.11
N ARG A 101 -11.64 -7.49 5.75
CA ARG A 101 -11.63 -8.39 4.60
C ARG A 101 -11.41 -7.65 3.28
N THR A 102 -12.02 -6.47 3.12
CA THR A 102 -11.80 -5.61 1.96
C THR A 102 -10.35 -5.14 1.88
N SER A 103 -9.75 -4.74 3.01
CA SER A 103 -8.34 -4.37 3.07
C SER A 103 -7.42 -5.50 2.60
N ILE A 104 -7.67 -6.73 3.07
CA ILE A 104 -6.89 -7.92 2.66
C ILE A 104 -7.13 -8.26 1.19
N ALA A 105 -8.37 -8.24 0.71
CA ALA A 105 -8.70 -8.52 -0.69
C ALA A 105 -7.97 -7.57 -1.66
N LEU A 106 -7.85 -6.29 -1.31
CA LEU A 106 -7.10 -5.30 -2.10
C LEU A 106 -5.60 -5.61 -2.13
N GLY A 107 -5.03 -6.08 -1.02
CA GLY A 107 -3.63 -6.52 -0.98
C GLY A 107 -3.37 -7.79 -1.80
N LEU A 108 -4.30 -8.76 -1.75
CA LEU A 108 -4.26 -9.94 -2.61
C LEU A 108 -4.40 -9.57 -4.08
N LEU A 109 -5.31 -8.65 -4.42
CA LEU A 109 -5.48 -8.15 -5.78
C LEU A 109 -4.19 -7.48 -6.27
N ALA A 110 -3.57 -6.61 -5.46
CA ALA A 110 -2.30 -5.98 -5.79
C ALA A 110 -1.20 -7.01 -6.07
N THR A 111 -1.12 -8.04 -5.24
CA THR A 111 -0.08 -9.07 -5.32
C THR A 111 -0.26 -10.01 -6.50
N LEU A 112 -1.48 -10.47 -6.75
CA LEU A 112 -1.75 -11.57 -7.68
C LEU A 112 -2.15 -11.08 -9.07
N ALA A 113 -2.83 -9.93 -9.19
CA ALA A 113 -3.37 -9.46 -10.46
C ALA A 113 -2.45 -8.47 -11.21
N THR A 114 -1.49 -7.82 -10.52
CA THR A 114 -0.60 -6.84 -11.18
C THR A 114 0.63 -7.47 -11.84
N GLY A 115 0.82 -8.79 -11.70
CA GLY A 115 2.00 -9.49 -12.21
C GLY A 115 3.28 -9.21 -11.42
N TRP A 116 3.19 -8.54 -10.27
CA TRP A 116 4.35 -8.16 -9.45
C TRP A 116 4.23 -8.66 -8.00
N PRO A 117 4.38 -9.98 -7.77
CA PRO A 117 4.08 -10.61 -6.48
C PRO A 117 4.97 -10.15 -5.33
N PHE A 118 6.13 -9.55 -5.62
CA PHE A 118 7.02 -9.00 -4.59
C PHE A 118 6.36 -7.89 -3.78
N CYS A 119 5.36 -7.21 -4.34
CA CYS A 119 4.62 -6.17 -3.65
C CYS A 119 3.79 -6.69 -2.47
N ALA A 120 3.65 -8.02 -2.30
CA ALA A 120 3.05 -8.64 -1.11
C ALA A 120 3.65 -8.13 0.21
N LEU A 121 4.96 -7.82 0.19
CA LEU A 121 5.66 -7.28 1.35
C LEU A 121 5.07 -5.96 1.84
N LEU A 122 4.57 -5.11 0.93
CA LEU A 122 3.96 -3.83 1.28
C LEU A 122 2.64 -3.99 2.05
N PHE A 123 2.04 -5.19 1.98
CA PHE A 123 0.82 -5.55 2.69
C PHE A 123 1.10 -6.41 3.94
N CYS A 124 2.35 -6.59 4.34
CA CYS A 124 2.68 -7.31 5.58
C CYS A 124 2.05 -6.63 6.80
N GLY A 125 2.01 -5.29 6.80
CA GLY A 125 1.34 -4.50 7.83
C GLY A 125 -0.16 -4.79 7.90
N THR A 126 -0.81 -4.89 6.74
CA THR A 126 -2.21 -5.31 6.61
C THR A 126 -2.44 -6.69 7.21
N GLY A 127 -1.59 -7.66 6.88
CA GLY A 127 -1.67 -9.01 7.43
C GLY A 127 -1.52 -9.05 8.96
N LEU A 128 -0.45 -8.45 9.48
CA LEU A 128 -0.15 -8.42 10.92
C LEU A 128 -1.25 -7.72 11.72
N PHE A 129 -1.69 -6.54 11.25
CA PHE A 129 -2.76 -5.80 11.91
C PHE A 129 -4.09 -6.56 11.87
N SER A 130 -4.41 -7.19 10.74
CA SER A 130 -5.65 -7.97 10.59
C SER A 130 -5.69 -9.21 11.48
N LEU A 131 -4.55 -9.90 11.63
CA LEU A 131 -4.42 -11.04 12.53
C LEU A 131 -4.55 -10.60 13.99
N HIS A 132 -3.85 -9.52 14.37
CA HIS A 132 -3.95 -8.94 15.71
C HIS A 132 -5.40 -8.52 16.01
N GLN A 133 -6.03 -7.75 15.13
CA GLN A 133 -7.41 -7.32 15.31
C GLN A 133 -8.35 -8.53 15.42
N THR A 134 -8.29 -9.49 14.51
CA THR A 134 -9.15 -10.69 14.54
C THR A 134 -8.97 -11.53 15.80
N TYR A 135 -7.74 -11.67 16.29
CA TYR A 135 -7.45 -12.37 17.55
C TYR A 135 -8.12 -11.70 18.76
N HIS A 136 -8.22 -10.37 18.74
CA HIS A 136 -8.84 -9.57 19.79
C HIS A 136 -10.35 -9.28 19.58
N THR A 137 -10.93 -9.51 18.39
CA THR A 137 -12.29 -9.05 18.01
C THR A 137 -13.43 -10.02 18.38
N HIS A 138 -13.41 -10.69 19.54
CA HIS A 138 -14.52 -11.61 19.89
C HIS A 138 -15.02 -11.55 21.34
N ILE A 139 -15.30 -10.35 21.84
CA ILE A 139 -15.79 -10.17 23.23
C ILE A 139 -16.77 -9.00 23.39
N ILE A 140 -17.76 -8.87 22.52
CA ILE A 140 -19.00 -8.21 22.93
C ILE A 140 -20.15 -9.04 22.36
N THR A 141 -20.34 -10.24 22.93
CA THR A 141 -21.68 -10.81 22.95
C THR A 141 -22.43 -10.03 24.02
N THR A 142 -23.57 -9.47 23.64
CA THR A 142 -24.53 -8.68 24.43
C THR A 142 -25.11 -9.45 25.62
N THR A 143 -24.27 -9.84 26.57
CA THR A 143 -24.68 -10.43 27.84
C THR A 143 -23.75 -9.95 28.93
N THR A 144 -24.35 -9.46 30.01
CA THR A 144 -23.79 -8.92 31.27
C THR A 144 -22.89 -9.89 32.06
N THR A 145 -22.36 -10.94 31.45
CA THR A 145 -21.46 -11.90 32.06
C THR A 145 -20.01 -11.45 31.95
N PRO A 146 -19.19 -11.56 33.01
CA PRO A 146 -17.78 -11.22 32.96
C PRO A 146 -17.04 -12.03 31.90
N PHE A 147 -16.13 -11.35 31.22
CA PHE A 147 -15.33 -11.89 30.13
C PHE A 147 -14.43 -13.04 30.60
N ILE A 148 -14.63 -14.24 30.03
CA ILE A 148 -13.64 -15.32 30.09
C ILE A 148 -13.00 -15.46 28.70
N PRO A 149 -11.70 -15.12 28.55
CA PRO A 149 -10.97 -15.33 27.30
C PRO A 149 -10.97 -16.81 26.93
N ASN A 150 -11.75 -17.16 25.91
CA ASN A 150 -11.68 -18.49 25.33
C ASN A 150 -10.63 -18.49 24.21
N LYS A 151 -9.39 -18.84 24.57
CA LYS A 151 -8.26 -18.95 23.62
C LYS A 151 -8.62 -19.78 22.39
N LYS A 152 -9.43 -20.84 22.55
CA LYS A 152 -9.89 -21.69 21.43
C LYS A 152 -10.74 -20.90 20.43
N LYS A 153 -11.66 -20.04 20.90
CA LYS A 153 -12.50 -19.21 20.01
C LYS A 153 -11.69 -18.17 19.24
N GLN A 154 -10.68 -17.55 19.87
CA GLN A 154 -9.79 -16.58 19.22
C GLN A 154 -8.98 -17.23 18.09
N TRP A 155 -8.37 -18.39 18.36
CA TRP A 155 -7.63 -19.14 17.35
C TRP A 155 -8.51 -19.65 16.22
N MET A 156 -9.76 -20.08 16.52
CA MET A 156 -10.72 -20.46 15.48
C MET A 156 -11.08 -19.28 14.57
N ALA A 157 -11.23 -18.06 15.11
CA ALA A 157 -11.49 -16.87 14.29
C ALA A 157 -10.30 -16.54 13.36
N VAL A 158 -9.08 -16.64 13.88
CA VAL A 158 -7.85 -16.49 13.08
C VAL A 158 -7.77 -17.56 11.98
N ALA A 159 -8.05 -18.83 12.32
CA ALA A 159 -8.06 -19.92 11.34
C ALA A 159 -9.09 -19.71 10.23
N HIS A 160 -10.30 -19.25 10.57
CA HIS A 160 -11.33 -18.91 9.57
C HIS A 160 -10.90 -17.75 8.67
N LEU A 161 -10.23 -16.73 9.22
CA LEU A 161 -9.68 -15.64 8.40
C LEU A 161 -8.62 -16.17 7.44
N LEU A 162 -7.66 -16.96 7.92
CA LEU A 162 -6.61 -17.53 7.09
C LEU A 162 -7.17 -18.43 5.98
N LEU A 163 -8.16 -19.28 6.29
CA LEU A 163 -8.85 -20.08 5.29
C LEU A 163 -9.52 -19.18 4.23
N TRP A 164 -10.21 -18.13 4.66
CA TRP A 164 -10.83 -17.17 3.74
C TRP A 164 -9.80 -16.48 2.84
N VAL A 165 -8.63 -16.10 3.39
CA VAL A 165 -7.51 -15.51 2.62
C VAL A 165 -7.00 -16.48 1.56
N VAL A 166 -6.79 -17.75 1.92
CA VAL A 166 -6.34 -18.78 0.97
C VAL A 166 -7.35 -18.99 -0.15
N LEU A 167 -8.65 -19.09 0.19
CA LEU A 167 -9.72 -19.24 -0.80
C LEU A 167 -9.82 -18.02 -1.73
N CYS A 168 -9.72 -16.81 -1.18
CA CYS A 168 -9.75 -15.58 -1.96
C CYS A 168 -8.52 -15.47 -2.89
N ALA A 169 -7.32 -15.81 -2.40
CA ALA A 169 -6.10 -15.84 -3.19
C ALA A 169 -6.18 -16.88 -4.33
N ALA A 170 -6.66 -18.09 -4.04
CA ALA A 170 -6.85 -19.13 -5.05
C ALA A 170 -7.85 -18.71 -6.13
N PHE A 171 -8.96 -18.08 -5.73
CA PHE A 171 -9.95 -17.54 -6.66
C PHE A 171 -9.36 -16.44 -7.55
N LEU A 172 -8.69 -15.44 -6.97
CA LEU A 172 -8.06 -14.35 -7.73
C LEU A 172 -6.97 -14.87 -8.68
N GLN A 173 -6.10 -15.77 -8.21
CA GLN A 173 -5.07 -16.38 -9.05
C GLN A 173 -5.70 -17.19 -10.18
N GLY A 174 -6.79 -17.92 -9.92
CA GLY A 174 -7.56 -18.63 -10.93
C GLY A 174 -8.14 -17.71 -12.00
N LEU A 175 -8.70 -16.55 -11.61
CA LEU A 175 -9.19 -15.55 -12.56
C LEU A 175 -8.08 -15.00 -13.44
N VAL A 176 -6.93 -14.65 -12.87
CA VAL A 176 -5.76 -14.16 -13.62
C VAL A 176 -5.30 -15.22 -14.65
N MET A 177 -5.19 -16.47 -14.22
CA MET A 177 -4.80 -17.57 -15.11
C MET A 177 -5.84 -17.85 -16.20
N ALA A 178 -7.14 -17.63 -15.92
CA ALA A 178 -8.20 -17.78 -16.92
C ALA A 178 -8.14 -16.67 -17.99
N VAL A 179 -7.86 -15.43 -17.59
CA VAL A 179 -7.62 -14.31 -18.52
C VAL A 179 -6.40 -14.61 -19.40
N ASP A 180 -5.29 -15.02 -18.78
CA ASP A 180 -4.08 -15.39 -19.50
C ASP A 180 -4.30 -16.59 -20.44
N TYR A 181 -5.09 -17.58 -20.03
CA TYR A 181 -5.45 -18.70 -20.90
C TYR A 181 -6.22 -18.24 -22.14
N HIS A 182 -7.17 -17.33 -21.98
CA HIS A 182 -7.93 -16.78 -23.10
C HIS A 182 -7.04 -15.98 -24.05
N ALA A 183 -6.08 -15.21 -23.53
CA ALA A 183 -5.18 -14.40 -24.35
C ALA A 183 -4.06 -15.21 -25.03
N TYR A 184 -3.45 -16.16 -24.31
CA TYR A 184 -2.27 -16.90 -24.78
C TYR A 184 -2.58 -18.30 -25.33
N GLY A 185 -3.80 -18.81 -25.15
CA GLY A 185 -4.22 -20.15 -25.58
C GLY A 185 -3.58 -21.31 -24.79
N ARG A 186 -2.89 -21.02 -23.68
CA ARG A 186 -2.25 -22.03 -22.81
C ARG A 186 -2.34 -21.61 -21.36
N MET A 187 -2.37 -22.57 -20.44
CA MET A 187 -2.41 -22.26 -19.01
C MET A 187 -1.04 -21.73 -18.56
N VAL A 188 -1.02 -20.50 -18.06
CA VAL A 188 0.19 -19.84 -17.58
C VAL A 188 -0.11 -19.21 -16.23
N SER A 189 0.85 -19.29 -15.29
CA SER A 189 0.80 -18.52 -14.06
C SER A 189 1.92 -17.45 -14.10
N PRO A 190 1.57 -16.16 -14.21
CA PRO A 190 2.57 -15.09 -14.28
C PRO A 190 3.39 -15.02 -12.97
N THR A 191 2.72 -15.20 -11.83
CA THR A 191 3.35 -15.29 -10.50
C THR A 191 4.37 -16.41 -10.41
N TRP A 192 4.05 -17.61 -10.92
CA TRP A 192 5.00 -18.71 -10.91
C TRP A 192 6.19 -18.45 -11.85
N ASN A 193 5.91 -17.92 -13.05
CA ASN A 193 6.94 -17.66 -14.04
C ASN A 193 7.96 -16.64 -13.55
N ILE A 194 7.54 -15.56 -12.89
CA ILE A 194 8.46 -14.56 -12.37
C ILE A 194 9.32 -15.12 -11.23
N PHE A 195 8.78 -15.98 -10.36
CA PHE A 195 9.60 -16.65 -9.34
C PHE A 195 10.60 -17.61 -9.96
N LYS A 196 10.17 -18.43 -10.93
CA LYS A 196 11.06 -19.34 -11.67
C LYS A 196 12.20 -18.58 -12.36
N TYR A 197 11.87 -17.46 -13.01
CA TYR A 197 12.85 -16.62 -13.70
C TYR A 197 13.89 -16.03 -12.73
N ASN A 198 13.44 -15.45 -11.61
CA ASN A 198 14.35 -14.85 -10.62
C ASN A 198 15.21 -15.90 -9.89
N ALA A 199 14.66 -17.09 -9.62
CA ALA A 199 15.41 -18.18 -9.00
C ALA A 199 16.51 -18.75 -9.90
N GLN A 200 16.39 -18.61 -11.21
CA GLN A 200 17.37 -19.08 -12.20
C GLN A 200 18.47 -18.05 -12.50
N GLY A 201 18.52 -16.94 -11.76
CA GLY A 201 19.57 -15.92 -11.94
C GLY A 201 19.35 -15.02 -13.16
N GLY A 202 18.09 -14.82 -13.61
CA GLY A 202 17.70 -13.81 -14.60
C GLY A 202 17.84 -12.37 -14.06
N GLY A 203 19.04 -12.06 -13.60
CA GLY A 203 19.32 -11.23 -12.44
C GLY A 203 19.09 -9.74 -12.61
N ASP A 204 19.00 -9.10 -11.45
CA ASP A 204 18.91 -7.66 -11.15
C ASP A 204 20.03 -6.79 -11.80
N GLU A 205 20.67 -7.22 -12.88
CA GLU A 205 21.71 -6.50 -13.62
C GLU A 205 21.38 -6.38 -15.11
N LEU A 206 20.33 -7.09 -15.59
CA LEU A 206 19.94 -7.11 -17.00
C LEU A 206 19.67 -5.71 -17.57
N TYR A 207 19.18 -4.80 -16.72
CA TYR A 207 18.82 -3.43 -17.08
C TYR A 207 19.81 -2.39 -16.53
N GLY A 208 21.03 -2.81 -16.22
CA GLY A 208 22.10 -1.96 -15.72
C GLY A 208 22.17 -1.87 -14.20
N VAL A 209 23.32 -1.42 -13.70
CA VAL A 209 23.66 -1.30 -12.28
C VAL A 209 23.92 0.17 -11.96
N GLU A 210 23.32 0.64 -10.88
CA GLU A 210 23.47 2.02 -10.42
C GLU A 210 24.04 2.05 -9.00
N PRO A 211 24.87 3.03 -8.63
CA PRO A 211 25.36 3.16 -7.27
C PRO A 211 24.22 3.51 -6.30
N THR A 212 24.40 3.23 -5.00
CA THR A 212 23.43 3.58 -3.93
C THR A 212 23.04 5.07 -3.92
N SER A 213 23.95 5.94 -4.38
CA SER A 213 23.67 7.38 -4.53
C SER A 213 22.48 7.69 -5.46
N TYR A 214 22.10 6.77 -6.36
CA TYR A 214 20.92 6.90 -7.21
C TYR A 214 19.66 7.18 -6.39
N TYR A 215 19.35 6.35 -5.38
CA TYR A 215 18.14 6.54 -4.57
C TYR A 215 18.22 7.77 -3.67
N ILE A 216 19.41 8.15 -3.21
CA ILE A 216 19.58 9.40 -2.46
C ILE A 216 19.25 10.60 -3.36
N LYS A 217 19.82 10.67 -4.57
CA LYS A 217 19.53 11.72 -5.55
C LYS A 217 18.06 11.73 -5.95
N ASN A 218 17.47 10.56 -6.17
CA ASN A 218 16.07 10.41 -6.50
C ASN A 218 15.18 10.94 -5.38
N LEU A 219 15.43 10.56 -4.12
CA LEU A 219 14.66 11.05 -2.98
C LEU A 219 14.83 12.56 -2.78
N CYS A 220 16.02 13.12 -2.99
CA CYS A 220 16.20 14.58 -2.97
C CYS A 220 15.37 15.28 -4.04
N LEU A 221 15.32 14.75 -5.27
CA LEU A 221 14.62 15.37 -6.40
C LEU A 221 13.10 15.18 -6.35
N ASN A 222 12.67 13.93 -6.18
CA ASN A 222 11.26 13.54 -6.27
C ASN A 222 10.53 13.65 -4.94
N ALA A 223 11.25 13.50 -3.82
CA ALA A 223 10.67 13.52 -2.48
C ALA A 223 11.08 14.71 -1.60
N ASN A 224 12.10 15.50 -1.98
CA ASN A 224 12.51 16.73 -1.29
C ASN A 224 12.54 16.60 0.25
N GLY A 225 11.96 17.55 0.97
CA GLY A 225 11.85 17.52 2.43
C GLY A 225 10.99 16.38 2.98
N VAL A 226 10.09 15.80 2.18
CA VAL A 226 9.26 14.66 2.60
C VAL A 226 10.14 13.42 2.83
N ALA A 227 11.20 13.21 2.05
CA ALA A 227 12.14 12.12 2.32
C ALA A 227 12.87 12.30 3.66
N VAL A 228 13.34 13.51 3.95
CA VAL A 228 14.03 13.82 5.22
C VAL A 228 13.10 13.61 6.40
N LEU A 229 11.88 14.15 6.33
CA LEU A 229 10.89 14.02 7.41
C LEU A 229 10.39 12.58 7.55
N GLY A 230 9.93 11.96 6.47
CA GLY A 230 9.21 10.67 6.49
C GLY A 230 10.11 9.45 6.61
N VAL A 231 11.32 9.48 6.05
CA VAL A 231 12.27 8.34 6.09
C VAL A 231 13.37 8.58 7.11
N GLY A 232 13.92 9.80 7.19
CA GLY A 232 15.04 10.10 8.08
C GLY A 232 14.60 10.33 9.54
N LEU A 233 13.75 11.34 9.76
CA LEU A 233 13.41 11.80 11.11
C LEU A 233 12.28 11.02 11.78
N PHE A 234 11.36 10.44 11.01
CA PHE A 234 10.22 9.70 11.53
C PHE A 234 10.55 8.70 12.67
N PRO A 235 11.53 7.78 12.54
CA PRO A 235 11.80 6.80 13.60
C PRO A 235 12.29 7.47 14.89
N LEU A 236 13.09 8.54 14.78
CA LEU A 236 13.61 9.28 15.93
C LEU A 236 12.48 10.03 16.66
N LEU A 237 11.65 10.74 15.91
CA LEU A 237 10.52 11.50 16.45
C LEU A 237 9.49 10.56 17.08
N LEU A 238 9.21 9.43 16.44
CA LEU A 238 8.26 8.47 16.99
C LEU A 238 8.78 7.83 18.29
N ALA A 239 10.08 7.51 18.35
CA ALA A 239 10.71 6.97 19.55
C ALA A 239 10.69 7.97 20.73
N TRP A 240 10.77 9.26 20.42
CA TRP A 240 10.74 10.37 21.39
C TRP A 240 9.33 10.67 21.89
N TYR A 241 8.38 10.98 21.00
CA TYR A 241 7.04 11.47 21.38
C TYR A 241 6.04 10.36 21.70
N ARG A 242 6.16 9.18 21.08
CA ARG A 242 5.29 8.02 21.28
C ARG A 242 3.78 8.34 21.35
N PRO A 243 3.20 8.98 20.31
CA PRO A 243 1.76 9.25 20.27
C PRO A 243 0.95 7.96 20.39
N SER A 244 -0.30 8.04 20.86
CA SER A 244 -1.16 6.86 21.09
C SER A 244 -1.38 5.99 19.85
N TYR A 245 -1.34 6.59 18.66
CA TYR A 245 -1.47 5.90 17.37
C TYR A 245 -0.15 5.33 16.82
N ALA A 246 0.98 5.49 17.53
CA ALA A 246 2.32 5.13 17.06
C ALA A 246 2.42 3.68 16.58
N SER A 247 1.98 2.72 17.41
CA SER A 247 2.03 1.29 17.07
C SER A 247 1.23 0.96 15.81
N THR A 248 0.05 1.58 15.66
CA THR A 248 -0.78 1.41 14.46
C THR A 248 -0.06 1.93 13.23
N MET A 249 0.50 3.15 13.26
CA MET A 249 1.22 3.71 12.11
C MET A 249 2.54 2.98 11.80
N VAL A 250 3.23 2.46 12.82
CA VAL A 250 4.42 1.62 12.61
C VAL A 250 4.06 0.36 11.85
N VAL A 251 3.07 -0.39 12.32
CA VAL A 251 2.71 -1.68 11.71
C VAL A 251 2.13 -1.47 10.32
N THR A 252 1.25 -0.48 10.14
CA THR A 252 0.47 -0.31 8.90
C THR A 252 1.14 0.52 7.83
N VAL A 253 2.09 1.41 8.18
CA VAL A 253 2.72 2.36 7.25
C VAL A 253 4.23 2.26 7.26
N ALA A 254 4.88 2.43 8.42
CA ALA A 254 6.33 2.56 8.46
C ALA A 254 7.05 1.22 8.19
N LEU A 255 6.59 0.13 8.82
CA LEU A 255 7.17 -1.20 8.66
C LEU A 255 7.21 -1.64 7.18
N PRO A 256 6.09 -1.65 6.42
CA PRO A 256 6.15 -2.03 5.01
C PRO A 256 7.04 -1.09 4.18
N MET A 257 7.08 0.22 4.48
CA MET A 257 7.97 1.17 3.82
C MET A 257 9.45 0.82 4.01
N TYR A 258 9.88 0.62 5.26
CA TYR A 258 11.28 0.31 5.57
C TYR A 258 11.68 -1.09 5.09
N LEU A 259 10.79 -2.08 5.17
CA LEU A 259 11.04 -3.41 4.61
C LEU A 259 11.21 -3.34 3.09
N TRP A 260 10.39 -2.55 2.40
CA TRP A 260 10.53 -2.34 0.97
C TRP A 260 11.85 -1.67 0.62
N LEU A 261 12.21 -0.57 1.30
CA LEU A 261 13.50 0.11 1.14
C LEU A 261 14.67 -0.83 1.40
N ALA A 262 14.60 -1.67 2.44
CA ALA A 262 15.62 -2.65 2.76
C ALA A 262 15.81 -3.71 1.65
N ILE A 263 14.77 -3.98 0.85
CA ILE A 263 14.88 -4.87 -0.31
C ILE A 263 15.37 -4.15 -1.55
N VAL A 264 14.86 -2.96 -1.87
CA VAL A 264 15.16 -2.30 -3.16
C VAL A 264 16.49 -1.54 -3.15
N VAL A 265 16.91 -0.98 -2.01
CA VAL A 265 18.14 -0.18 -1.94
C VAL A 265 19.42 -1.00 -2.19
N PRO A 266 19.58 -2.22 -1.63
CA PRO A 266 20.77 -3.03 -1.85
C PRO A 266 20.87 -3.63 -3.26
N ARG A 267 19.78 -3.62 -4.04
CA ARG A 267 19.74 -4.28 -5.35
C ARG A 267 20.64 -3.53 -6.34
N PRO A 268 21.45 -4.22 -7.17
CA PRO A 268 22.33 -3.57 -8.15
C PRO A 268 21.55 -2.67 -9.12
N HIS A 269 20.49 -3.20 -9.71
CA HIS A 269 19.56 -2.42 -10.53
C HIS A 269 18.64 -1.54 -9.69
N LYS A 270 18.48 -0.31 -10.14
CA LYS A 270 17.69 0.72 -9.46
C LYS A 270 16.87 1.48 -10.49
N GLU A 271 15.62 1.72 -10.14
CA GLU A 271 14.71 2.52 -10.94
C GLU A 271 13.79 3.33 -10.02
N GLU A 272 13.44 4.53 -10.44
CA GLU A 272 12.47 5.37 -9.74
C GLU A 272 11.14 4.63 -9.50
N ARG A 273 10.67 3.86 -10.49
CA ARG A 273 9.37 3.16 -10.41
C ARG A 273 9.30 2.16 -9.26
N PHE A 274 10.43 1.71 -8.71
CA PHE A 274 10.44 0.86 -7.52
C PHE A 274 10.11 1.63 -6.24
N LEU A 275 10.22 2.96 -6.22
CA LEU A 275 9.82 3.80 -5.09
C LEU A 275 8.34 4.20 -5.12
N PHE A 276 7.67 4.08 -6.27
CA PHE A 276 6.25 4.45 -6.44
C PHE A 276 5.36 3.88 -5.32
N PRO A 277 5.44 2.58 -4.96
CA PRO A 277 4.50 2.00 -3.99
C PRO A 277 4.57 2.63 -2.59
N ILE A 278 5.69 3.27 -2.25
CA ILE A 278 5.94 3.81 -0.91
C ILE A 278 5.80 5.33 -0.82
N TYR A 279 5.55 6.05 -1.92
CA TYR A 279 5.31 7.50 -1.85
C TYR A 279 4.16 7.88 -0.90
N PRO A 280 2.99 7.19 -0.91
CA PRO A 280 1.95 7.42 0.08
C PRO A 280 2.42 7.26 1.52
N MET A 281 3.26 6.24 1.79
CA MET A 281 3.81 5.96 3.12
C MET A 281 4.77 7.06 3.57
N MET A 282 5.61 7.55 2.66
CA MET A 282 6.51 8.68 2.90
C MET A 282 5.73 9.95 3.22
N CYS A 283 4.65 10.24 2.48
CA CYS A 283 3.78 11.39 2.75
C CYS A 283 3.14 11.31 4.14
N VAL A 284 2.62 10.15 4.54
CA VAL A 284 2.01 9.95 5.87
C VAL A 284 3.04 10.09 6.99
N THR A 285 4.19 9.44 6.86
CA THR A 285 5.27 9.49 7.88
C THR A 285 5.88 10.89 7.98
N ALA A 286 6.02 11.61 6.87
CA ALA A 286 6.46 13.00 6.88
C ALA A 286 5.43 13.94 7.53
N ALA A 287 4.14 13.72 7.26
CA ALA A 287 3.06 14.48 7.89
C ALA A 287 3.03 14.31 9.41
N ILE A 288 3.17 13.06 9.91
CA ILE A 288 3.27 12.79 11.34
C ILE A 288 4.51 13.46 11.94
N SER A 289 5.66 13.35 11.27
CA SER A 289 6.92 13.95 11.72
C SER A 289 6.81 15.48 11.85
N LEU A 290 6.22 16.13 10.84
CA LEU A 290 5.99 17.58 10.87
C LEU A 290 5.02 17.98 11.97
N ASP A 291 3.91 17.25 12.13
CA ASP A 291 2.92 17.55 13.16
C ASP A 291 3.51 17.48 14.58
N LEU A 292 4.33 16.46 14.86
CA LEU A 292 5.04 16.31 16.14
C LEU A 292 6.03 17.45 16.39
N LEU A 293 6.76 17.90 15.36
CA LEU A 293 7.70 19.02 15.46
C LEU A 293 6.99 20.36 15.67
N LEU A 294 5.87 20.60 14.98
CA LEU A 294 5.09 21.84 15.16
C LEU A 294 4.40 21.87 16.52
N GLY A 295 3.93 20.72 17.01
CA GLY A 295 3.35 20.60 18.34
C GLY A 295 4.32 21.05 19.44
N THR A 296 5.61 20.71 19.35
CA THR A 296 6.59 21.15 20.35
C THR A 296 6.94 22.62 20.28
N LEU A 297 7.01 23.20 19.09
CA LEU A 297 7.19 24.64 18.95
C LEU A 297 6.02 25.40 19.58
N SER A 298 4.80 24.90 19.46
CA SER A 298 3.62 25.53 20.08
C SER A 298 3.56 25.41 21.61
N HIS A 299 4.26 24.43 22.20
CA HIS A 299 4.33 24.25 23.66
C HIS A 299 5.53 24.97 24.31
N THR A 300 6.50 25.42 23.51
CA THR A 300 7.71 26.10 23.98
C THR A 300 7.66 27.63 23.82
N MET A 301 6.63 28.14 23.15
CA MET A 301 6.24 29.55 23.09
C MET A 301 5.13 29.84 24.08
#